data_AF-A0A9W3HFH5-F1
#
_entry.id   AF-A0A9W3HFH5-F1
#
_cell.length_a   1.000
_cell.length_b   1.000
_cell.length_c   1.000
_cell.angle_alpha   90.00
_cell.angle_beta   90.00
_cell.angle_gamma   90.00
#
_symmetry.space_group_name_H-M   'P 1'
#
loop_
_entity.id
_entity.type
_entity.pdbx_description
1 polymer ?
#
loop_
_entity_poly.entity_id
_entity_poly.type
_entity_poly.pdbx_seq_one_letter_code
_entity_poly.pdbx_strand_id
1 'polypeptide(L)'
;MLAFSHWTYEYTRGELLVLDLQGVGENLTDPSVIKPEDKQSRGMVFGPANLGEDAIRNFIAKHRCNSCCRKLKLPDLKRNDYSPGRINSALGLEIKTEPAVETPAGEEGSDCPEDLTQL
;
A
#
# COMPACT_ATOMS: atom_id res chain seq x y z
N MET A 1 11.26 -13.98 3.78
CA MET A 1 10.09 -13.09 3.55
C MET A 1 9.78 -12.76 2.10
N LEU A 2 10.62 -13.11 1.11
CA LEU A 2 10.37 -12.82 -0.32
C LEU A 2 9.03 -13.34 -0.88
N ALA A 3 8.47 -14.39 -0.27
CA ALA A 3 7.15 -14.91 -0.65
C ALA A 3 6.01 -13.98 -0.23
N PHE A 4 6.16 -13.22 0.86
CA PHE A 4 5.18 -12.21 1.28
C PHE A 4 5.16 -11.05 0.30
N SER A 5 6.33 -10.52 -0.10
CA SER A 5 6.42 -9.49 -1.14
C SER A 5 5.73 -9.93 -2.44
N HIS A 6 6.00 -11.16 -2.88
CA HIS A 6 5.30 -11.74 -4.04
C HIS A 6 3.78 -11.82 -3.78
N TRP A 7 3.34 -12.37 -2.65
CA TRP A 7 1.92 -12.43 -2.30
C TRP A 7 1.25 -11.05 -2.31
N THR A 8 1.88 -10.00 -1.77
CA THR A 8 1.30 -8.64 -1.78
C THR A 8 1.04 -8.13 -3.20
N TYR A 9 1.97 -8.39 -4.12
CA TYR A 9 1.82 -7.99 -5.51
C TYR A 9 0.69 -8.75 -6.21
N GLU A 10 0.58 -10.05 -5.96
CA GLU A 10 -0.52 -10.87 -6.51
C GLU A 10 -1.87 -10.51 -5.90
N TYR A 11 -1.92 -10.34 -4.58
CA TYR A 11 -3.13 -10.02 -3.84
C TYR A 11 -3.73 -8.67 -4.27
N THR A 12 -2.86 -7.70 -4.56
CA THR A 12 -3.26 -6.37 -5.04
C THR A 12 -3.34 -6.29 -6.57
N ARG A 13 -3.27 -7.42 -7.28
CA ARG A 13 -3.34 -7.49 -8.75
C ARG A 13 -2.36 -6.55 -9.46
N GLY A 14 -1.17 -6.42 -8.89
CA GLY A 14 -0.07 -5.64 -9.42
C GLY A 14 -0.06 -4.16 -9.02
N GLU A 15 -0.94 -3.72 -8.13
CA GLU A 15 -1.03 -2.31 -7.70
C GLU A 15 0.00 -1.93 -6.64
N LEU A 16 0.34 -2.84 -5.72
CA LEU A 16 1.26 -2.56 -4.61
C LEU A 16 2.27 -3.67 -4.44
N LEU A 17 3.49 -3.30 -4.07
CA LEU A 17 4.55 -4.24 -3.73
C LEU A 17 5.20 -3.82 -2.40
N VAL A 18 5.29 -4.74 -1.45
CA VAL A 18 5.94 -4.47 -0.16
C VAL A 18 7.37 -5.03 -0.15
N LEU A 19 8.35 -4.16 0.10
CA LEU A 19 9.78 -4.46 0.18
C LEU A 19 10.37 -3.98 1.52
N ASP A 20 11.69 -4.12 1.68
CA ASP A 20 12.47 -3.72 2.86
C ASP A 20 11.88 -4.18 4.19
N LEU A 21 11.48 -5.45 4.24
CA LEU A 21 11.00 -6.08 5.45
C LEU A 21 12.17 -6.32 6.42
N GLN A 22 12.23 -5.53 7.49
CA GLN A 22 13.24 -5.62 8.55
C GLN A 22 12.57 -5.97 9.89
N GLY A 23 13.34 -6.44 10.87
CA GLY A 23 12.83 -6.77 12.20
C GLY A 23 13.37 -8.08 12.77
N VAL A 24 12.69 -8.62 13.79
CA VAL A 24 13.11 -9.82 14.53
C VAL A 24 11.98 -10.85 14.53
N GLY A 25 12.26 -12.04 14.01
CA GLY A 25 11.28 -13.11 13.89
C GLY A 25 10.13 -12.71 12.97
N GLU A 26 8.91 -12.70 13.51
CA GLU A 26 7.68 -12.34 12.80
C GLU A 26 7.28 -10.87 13.01
N ASN A 27 7.98 -10.16 13.91
CA ASN A 27 7.75 -8.74 14.17
C ASN A 27 8.58 -7.90 13.21
N LEU A 28 7.90 -7.25 12.26
CA LEU A 28 8.51 -6.45 11.21
C LEU A 28 8.33 -4.96 11.44
N THR A 29 9.29 -4.17 10.98
CA THR A 29 9.31 -2.71 11.06
C THR A 29 9.79 -2.11 9.73
N ASP A 30 9.43 -0.85 9.54
CA ASP A 30 9.88 0.02 8.44
C ASP A 30 9.74 -0.57 7.02
N PRO A 31 8.61 -1.20 6.65
CA PRO A 31 8.43 -1.72 5.30
C PRO A 31 8.32 -0.58 4.29
N SER A 32 8.88 -0.80 3.09
CA SER A 32 8.67 0.12 1.96
C SER A 32 7.50 -0.36 1.11
N VAL A 33 6.43 0.44 1.02
CA VAL A 33 5.30 0.17 0.14
C VAL A 33 5.52 0.89 -1.19
N ILE A 34 5.76 0.10 -2.23
CA ILE A 34 6.00 0.56 -3.58
C ILE A 34 4.68 0.59 -4.34
N LYS A 35 4.36 1.75 -4.92
CA LYS A 35 3.21 1.94 -5.82
C LYS A 35 3.74 2.43 -7.17
N PRO A 36 3.29 1.86 -8.31
CA PRO A 36 3.62 2.42 -9.61
C PRO A 36 3.11 3.86 -9.67
N GLU A 37 3.95 4.77 -10.15
CA GLU A 37 3.62 6.19 -10.11
C GLU A 37 2.39 6.49 -10.96
N ASP A 38 1.44 7.20 -10.36
CA ASP A 38 0.39 7.85 -11.12
C ASP A 38 0.87 9.27 -11.42
N LYS A 39 1.08 9.59 -12.69
CA LYS A 39 1.59 10.90 -13.15
C LYS A 39 0.74 12.07 -12.66
N GLN A 40 -0.46 11.79 -12.15
CA GLN A 40 -1.43 12.75 -11.64
C GLN A 40 -1.47 12.83 -10.10
N SER A 41 -0.89 11.85 -9.38
CA SER A 41 -0.92 11.85 -7.91
C SER A 41 0.23 12.70 -7.35
N ARG A 42 -0.12 13.81 -6.69
CA ARG A 42 0.80 14.84 -6.19
C ARG A 42 1.53 14.48 -4.89
N GLY A 43 1.47 13.24 -4.40
CA GLY A 43 2.05 12.89 -3.10
C GLY A 43 2.35 11.41 -2.92
N MET A 44 3.45 11.13 -2.23
CA MET A 44 3.82 9.78 -1.79
C MET A 44 2.90 9.37 -0.63
N VAL A 45 2.01 8.40 -0.86
CA VAL A 45 0.98 8.00 0.12
C VAL A 45 1.56 7.20 1.30
N PHE A 46 2.66 6.48 1.08
CA PHE A 46 3.19 5.50 2.05
C PHE A 46 4.57 5.85 2.62
N GLY A 47 5.08 7.06 2.34
CA GLY A 47 6.38 7.53 2.81
C GLY A 47 7.42 7.74 1.70
N PRO A 48 8.62 8.20 2.06
CA PRO A 48 9.64 8.68 1.11
C PRO A 48 10.36 7.57 0.34
N ALA A 49 10.14 6.30 0.68
CA ALA A 49 10.84 5.15 0.09
C ALA A 49 10.11 4.51 -1.11
N ASN A 50 9.14 5.20 -1.72
CA ASN A 50 8.53 4.70 -2.96
C ASN A 50 9.50 4.88 -4.13
N LEU A 51 10.14 3.78 -4.54
CA LEU A 51 11.02 3.70 -5.71
C LEU A 51 10.25 3.49 -7.03
N GLY A 52 8.91 3.52 -6.98
CA GLY A 52 8.05 3.52 -8.15
C GLY A 52 8.12 2.25 -9.00
N GLU A 53 7.86 2.42 -10.30
CA GLU A 53 7.72 1.32 -11.25
C GLU A 53 9.01 0.51 -11.44
N ASP A 54 10.18 1.15 -11.33
CA ASP A 54 11.47 0.50 -11.51
C ASP A 54 11.74 -0.56 -10.45
N ALA A 55 11.38 -0.30 -9.19
CA ALA A 55 11.50 -1.28 -8.13
C ALA A 55 10.61 -2.51 -8.39
N ILE A 56 9.39 -2.28 -8.92
CA ILE A 56 8.47 -3.36 -9.30
C ILE A 56 9.07 -4.20 -10.43
N ARG A 57 9.52 -3.58 -11.53
CA ARG A 57 10.16 -4.27 -12.65
C ARG A 57 11.37 -5.08 -12.21
N ASN A 58 12.22 -4.49 -11.39
CA ASN A 58 13.42 -5.13 -10.87
C ASN A 58 13.09 -6.33 -9.97
N PHE A 59 12.05 -6.21 -9.13
CA PHE A 59 11.57 -7.31 -8.31
C PHE A 59 11.06 -8.47 -9.17
N ILE A 60 10.18 -8.21 -10.16
CA ILE A 60 9.65 -9.23 -11.07
C ILE A 60 10.78 -9.97 -11.82
N ALA A 61 11.76 -9.22 -12.34
CA ALA A 61 12.87 -9.80 -13.09
C ALA A 61 13.74 -10.74 -12.25
N LYS A 62 14.01 -10.35 -10.99
CA LYS A 62 14.95 -11.03 -10.08
C LYS A 62 14.29 -12.06 -9.18
N HIS A 63 12.98 -11.97 -8.92
CA HIS A 63 12.28 -12.89 -8.03
C HIS A 63 12.37 -14.33 -8.56
N ARG A 64 12.67 -15.26 -7.66
CA ARG A 64 12.61 -16.69 -7.90
C ARG A 64 11.67 -17.30 -6.87
N CYS A 65 10.58 -17.90 -7.35
CA CYS A 65 9.60 -18.54 -6.48
C CYS A 65 10.26 -19.63 -5.62
N ASN A 66 10.03 -19.55 -4.31
CA ASN A 66 10.51 -20.52 -3.33
C ASN A 66 9.37 -21.45 -2.86
N SER A 67 9.68 -22.31 -1.88
CA SER A 67 8.70 -23.27 -1.33
C SER A 67 7.46 -22.59 -0.74
N CYS A 68 7.60 -21.42 -0.12
CA CYS A 68 6.47 -20.66 0.41
C CYS A 68 5.57 -20.11 -0.71
N CYS A 69 6.15 -19.57 -1.80
CA CYS A 69 5.35 -19.12 -2.95
C CYS A 69 4.49 -20.26 -3.52
N ARG A 70 5.07 -21.47 -3.61
CA ARG A 70 4.37 -22.68 -4.07
C ARG A 70 3.27 -23.14 -3.11
N LYS A 71 3.53 -23.11 -1.80
CA LYS A 71 2.51 -23.42 -0.77
C LYS A 71 1.33 -22.45 -0.82
N LEU A 72 1.61 -21.17 -1.10
CA LEU A 72 0.61 -20.13 -1.29
C LEU A 72 -0.06 -20.19 -2.68
N LYS A 73 0.35 -21.12 -3.56
CA LYS A 73 -0.17 -21.27 -4.94
C LYS A 73 -0.08 -20.00 -5.78
N LEU A 74 0.97 -19.20 -5.54
CA LEU A 74 1.21 -17.99 -6.32
C LEU A 74 1.66 -18.35 -7.75
N PRO A 75 1.17 -17.63 -8.78
CA PRO A 75 1.65 -17.80 -10.15
C PRO A 75 3.10 -17.35 -10.29
N ASP A 76 3.72 -17.62 -11.44
CA ASP A 76 5.04 -17.06 -11.72
C ASP A 76 4.87 -15.58 -12.11
N LEU A 77 5.51 -14.67 -11.37
CA LEU A 77 5.50 -13.23 -11.63
C LEU A 77 5.87 -12.88 -13.08
N LYS A 78 6.77 -13.66 -13.71
CA LYS A 78 7.21 -13.41 -15.09
C LYS A 78 6.16 -13.75 -16.13
N ARG A 79 5.13 -14.51 -15.75
CA ARG A 79 4.02 -14.92 -16.60
C ARG A 79 2.76 -14.11 -16.33
N ASN A 80 2.83 -13.12 -15.45
CA ASN A 80 1.67 -12.34 -15.06
C ASN A 80 1.41 -11.19 -16.02
N ASP A 81 0.13 -10.85 -16.20
CA ASP A 81 -0.35 -9.82 -17.14
C ASP A 81 -0.47 -8.43 -16.48
N TYR A 82 -0.01 -8.29 -15.23
CA TYR A 82 -0.03 -7.01 -14.53
C TYR A 82 0.95 -6.04 -15.18
N SER A 83 0.43 -5.06 -15.89
CA SER A 83 1.21 -3.93 -16.39
C SER A 83 1.32 -2.87 -15.29
N PRO A 84 2.52 -2.64 -14.73
CA PRO A 84 2.71 -1.60 -13.72
C PRO A 84 2.28 -0.24 -14.30
N GLY A 85 1.50 0.53 -13.53
CA GLY A 85 0.99 1.84 -13.97
C GLY A 85 -0.31 1.81 -14.78
N ARG A 86 -0.84 0.64 -15.15
CA ARG A 86 -2.20 0.51 -15.68
C ARG A 86 -3.18 0.26 -14.53
N ILE A 87 -3.66 1.33 -13.93
CA ILE A 87 -4.75 1.26 -12.95
C ILE A 87 -5.98 0.65 -13.63
N ASN A 88 -6.34 -0.58 -13.22
CA ASN A 88 -7.69 -1.10 -13.47
C ASN A 88 -8.57 -0.55 -12.34
N SER A 89 -9.62 0.22 -12.67
CA SER A 89 -10.58 0.79 -11.70
C SER A 89 -11.43 -0.24 -10.95
N ALA A 90 -10.94 -1.46 -10.71
CA ALA A 90 -11.73 -2.60 -10.24
C ALA A 90 -11.22 -3.18 -8.92
N LEU A 91 -10.77 -2.34 -7.98
CA LEU A 91 -10.89 -2.69 -6.55
C LEU A 91 -12.38 -2.55 -6.18
N GLY A 92 -13.16 -3.56 -6.53
CA GLY A 92 -14.53 -3.75 -6.04
C GLY A 92 -14.52 -4.15 -4.58
N LEU A 93 -14.04 -3.27 -3.69
CA LEU A 93 -14.43 -3.30 -2.29
C LEU A 93 -15.72 -2.48 -2.19
N GLU A 94 -16.86 -3.16 -2.13
CA GLU A 94 -18.13 -2.51 -1.80
C GLU A 94 -18.06 -2.03 -0.35
N ILE A 95 -17.52 -0.83 -0.14
CA ILE A 95 -17.72 -0.08 1.11
C ILE A 95 -19.14 0.47 1.02
N LYS A 96 -20.06 -0.25 1.67
CA LYS A 96 -21.44 0.20 1.84
C LYS A 96 -21.43 1.37 2.84
N THR A 97 -21.21 2.58 2.33
CA THR A 97 -21.34 3.81 3.13
C THR A 97 -22.80 4.24 3.10
N GLU A 98 -23.49 4.11 4.22
CA GLU A 98 -24.83 4.66 4.45
C GLU A 98 -24.76 6.21 4.39
N PRO A 99 -25.80 6.90 3.88
CA PRO A 99 -25.74 8.35 3.70
C PRO A 99 -25.90 9.07 5.05
N ALA A 100 -24.92 9.94 5.36
CA ALA A 100 -25.04 10.90 6.44
C ALA A 100 -26.12 11.94 6.10
N VAL A 101 -27.06 12.12 7.03
CA VAL A 101 -28.10 13.14 6.97
C VAL A 101 -27.47 14.50 7.31
N GLU A 102 -27.50 15.44 6.37
CA GLU A 102 -27.24 16.86 6.59
C GLU A 102 -28.49 17.57 7.11
N THR A 103 -28.38 18.41 8.16
CA THR A 103 -28.95 19.78 8.24
C THR A 103 -28.41 20.55 9.48
N PRO A 104 -28.58 21.89 9.65
CA PRO A 104 -27.47 22.85 9.48
C PRO A 104 -27.24 23.85 10.66
N ALA A 105 -26.14 24.62 10.53
CA ALA A 105 -25.85 26.02 10.94
C ALA A 105 -26.15 26.57 12.36
N GLY A 106 -25.16 27.27 12.95
CA GLY A 106 -25.40 28.26 14.01
C GLY A 106 -24.21 28.63 14.91
N GLU A 107 -23.36 29.54 14.43
CA GLU A 107 -22.66 30.68 15.07
C GLU A 107 -22.05 30.70 16.50
N GLU A 108 -20.91 31.43 16.56
CA GLU A 108 -20.32 32.27 17.63
C GLU A 108 -19.46 31.68 18.77
N GLY A 109 -18.25 32.27 18.93
CA GLY A 109 -17.87 32.81 20.24
C GLY A 109 -16.63 32.23 20.95
N SER A 110 -15.48 32.86 20.70
CA SER A 110 -14.48 33.36 21.68
C SER A 110 -13.77 32.44 22.70
N ASP A 111 -12.45 32.65 22.71
CA ASP A 111 -11.51 32.71 23.85
C ASP A 111 -10.69 31.45 24.22
N CYS A 112 -9.36 31.62 24.15
CA CYS A 112 -8.36 30.78 24.79
C CYS A 112 -8.25 31.20 26.27
N PRO A 113 -7.90 30.27 27.18
CA PRO A 113 -6.54 30.38 27.70
C PRO A 113 -5.83 29.04 27.93
N GLU A 114 -4.52 29.17 28.00
CA GLU A 114 -3.53 28.19 28.43
C GLU A 114 -3.80 27.74 29.88
N ASP A 115 -3.60 26.46 30.21
CA ASP A 115 -2.96 26.12 31.49
C ASP A 115 -2.20 24.80 31.43
N LEU A 116 -1.07 24.84 32.12
CA LEU A 116 -0.11 23.79 32.40
C LEU A 116 -0.72 22.64 33.22
N THR A 117 -0.21 21.44 33.00
CA THR A 117 0.10 20.42 34.03
C THR A 117 0.74 19.23 33.30
N GLN A 118 2.07 19.14 33.26
CA GLN A 118 2.89 18.29 34.13
C GLN A 118 2.27 16.91 34.44
N LEU A 119 2.73 15.89 33.70
CA LEU A 119 3.38 14.67 34.21
C LEU A 119 4.01 13.88 33.05
#